data_AF-A0A7Z9JYH0-F1
#
_entry.id   AF-A0A7Z9JYH0-F1
#
_cell.length_a   1.000
_cell.length_b   1.000
_cell.length_c   1.000
_cell.angle_alpha   90.00
_cell.angle_beta   90.00
_cell.angle_gamma   90.00
#
_symmetry.space_group_name_H-M   'P 1'
#
loop_
_entity.id
_entity.type
_entity.pdbx_description
1 polymer ?
#
loop_
_entity_poly.entity_id
_entity_poly.type
_entity_poly.pdbx_seq_one_letter_code
_entity_poly.pdbx_strand_id
1 'polypeptide(L)'
;MLGKSKFPFIGLFILGMVFSAEENDLTILSWNIKMLTAPYGWLHNRVERAENIVHTLNTAENYDVILFQEVFSGRIRKLMYKGLQSIYPYQLIPKDQSCIGKSNSGLWV
;
A
#
# COMPACT_ATOMS: atom_id res chain seq x y z
N MET A 1 61.64 -18.40 -36.37
CA MET A 1 60.20 -18.73 -36.41
C MET A 1 59.61 -18.35 -35.07
N LEU A 2 58.89 -17.23 -35.00
CA LEU A 2 58.42 -16.62 -33.75
C LEU A 2 57.02 -17.18 -33.40
N GLY A 3 56.92 -17.99 -32.36
CA GLY A 3 55.67 -18.57 -31.88
C GLY A 3 54.82 -17.52 -31.17
N LYS A 4 53.66 -17.17 -31.75
CA LYS A 4 52.70 -16.24 -31.15
C LYS A 4 51.94 -16.93 -30.00
N SER A 5 52.17 -16.48 -28.78
CA SER A 5 51.39 -16.79 -27.58
C SER A 5 49.93 -16.34 -27.78
N LYS A 6 48.98 -17.26 -27.55
CA LYS A 6 47.54 -16.97 -27.52
C LYS A 6 47.14 -16.63 -26.08
N PHE A 7 47.04 -15.34 -25.76
CA PHE A 7 46.42 -14.89 -24.52
C PHE A 7 44.90 -15.11 -24.58
N PRO A 8 44.26 -15.68 -23.55
CA PRO A 8 42.81 -15.84 -23.53
C PRO A 8 42.13 -14.50 -23.23
N PHE A 9 41.31 -13.99 -24.15
CA PHE A 9 40.51 -12.76 -24.06
C PHE A 9 39.36 -12.83 -23.03
N ILE A 10 39.38 -13.79 -22.10
CA ILE A 10 38.25 -14.10 -21.20
C ILE A 10 38.14 -13.07 -20.06
N GLY A 11 39.19 -12.29 -19.79
CA GLY A 11 39.25 -11.35 -18.66
C GLY A 11 38.43 -10.06 -18.79
N LEU A 12 37.85 -9.73 -19.96
CA LEU A 12 37.19 -8.43 -20.17
C LEU A 12 35.65 -8.49 -20.12
N PHE A 13 35.04 -9.68 -20.19
CA PHE A 13 33.59 -9.80 -20.20
C PHE A 13 32.93 -9.70 -18.81
N ILE A 14 33.68 -9.94 -17.72
CA ILE A 14 33.11 -9.91 -16.36
C ILE A 14 33.03 -8.48 -15.79
N LEU A 15 33.81 -7.52 -16.30
CA LEU A 15 33.75 -6.12 -15.86
C LEU A 15 32.55 -5.35 -16.46
N GLY A 16 31.94 -5.88 -17.52
CA GLY A 16 30.75 -5.30 -18.18
C GLY A 16 29.42 -5.72 -17.55
N MET A 17 29.42 -6.69 -16.64
CA MET A 17 28.26 -6.91 -15.76
C MET A 17 28.30 -5.89 -14.63
N VAL A 18 28.04 -4.63 -14.98
CA VAL A 18 27.59 -3.65 -14.00
C VAL A 18 26.25 -4.19 -13.51
N PHE A 19 26.25 -4.79 -12.33
CA PHE A 19 25.03 -5.09 -11.59
C PHE A 19 24.39 -3.74 -11.27
N SER A 20 23.43 -3.30 -12.10
CA SER A 20 22.47 -2.28 -11.70
C SER A 20 21.62 -2.95 -10.63
N ALA A 21 21.92 -2.71 -9.35
CA ALA A 21 20.97 -3.01 -8.30
C ALA A 21 19.72 -2.20 -8.61
N GLU A 22 18.62 -2.87 -8.93
CA GLU A 22 17.33 -2.21 -9.09
C GLU A 22 16.99 -1.57 -7.74
N GLU A 23 16.93 -0.24 -7.72
CA GLU A 23 16.56 0.55 -6.56
C GLU A 23 15.05 0.37 -6.37
N ASN A 24 14.68 -0.72 -5.68
CA ASN A 24 13.30 -1.10 -5.42
C ASN A 24 12.79 -0.32 -4.19
N ASP A 25 12.50 0.96 -4.41
CA ASP A 25 11.92 1.83 -3.39
C ASP A 25 10.48 1.41 -3.09
N LEU A 26 10.17 1.24 -1.81
CA LEU A 26 8.83 0.90 -1.33
C LEU A 26 8.20 2.13 -0.67
N THR A 27 7.09 2.60 -1.22
CA THR A 27 6.34 3.74 -0.71
C THR A 27 5.15 3.28 0.14
N ILE A 28 5.07 3.76 1.37
CA ILE A 28 4.01 3.38 2.32
C ILE A 28 3.29 4.64 2.82
N LEU A 29 1.97 4.71 2.61
CA LEU A 29 1.11 5.68 3.27
C LEU A 29 0.54 5.08 4.56
N SER A 30 0.76 5.72 5.70
CA SER A 30 0.08 5.37 6.95
C SER A 30 -0.84 6.50 7.39
N TRP A 31 -2.15 6.22 7.50
CA TRP A 31 -3.15 7.25 7.77
C TRP A 31 -4.25 6.79 8.73
N ASN A 32 -4.33 7.44 9.89
CA ASN A 32 -5.51 7.38 10.75
C ASN A 32 -6.65 8.23 10.18
N ILE A 33 -7.66 7.55 9.62
CA ILE A 33 -8.77 8.21 8.91
C ILE A 33 -9.99 8.44 9.80
N LYS A 34 -9.94 8.07 11.09
CA LYS A 34 -10.97 8.31 12.11
C LYS A 34 -12.37 7.90 11.65
N MET A 35 -12.50 6.70 11.07
CA MET A 35 -13.77 6.14 10.58
C MET A 35 -14.45 5.33 11.68
N LEU A 36 -14.77 6.02 12.76
CA LEU A 36 -15.40 5.46 13.97
C LEU A 36 -16.78 4.84 13.65
N THR A 37 -17.44 4.19 14.60
CA THR A 37 -18.83 3.67 14.47
C THR A 37 -19.87 4.64 15.02
N ALA A 38 -21.15 4.42 14.69
CA ALA A 38 -22.25 5.20 15.27
C ALA A 38 -22.36 4.96 16.79
N PRO A 39 -22.86 5.94 17.58
CA PRO A 39 -23.32 7.26 17.15
C PRO A 39 -22.18 8.28 17.00
N TYR A 40 -21.03 8.09 17.65
CA TYR A 40 -19.99 9.11 17.78
C TYR A 40 -19.56 9.69 16.42
N GLY A 41 -19.21 8.87 15.44
CA GLY A 41 -18.79 9.41 14.14
C GLY A 41 -19.92 9.88 13.22
N TRP A 42 -21.20 9.88 13.63
CA TRP A 42 -22.22 10.62 12.87
C TRP A 42 -21.93 12.12 12.87
N LEU A 43 -21.30 12.64 13.92
CA LEU A 43 -20.90 14.05 14.05
C LEU A 43 -19.71 14.44 13.17
N HIS A 44 -19.13 13.50 12.41
CA HIS A 44 -17.86 13.71 11.73
C HIS A 44 -17.95 13.64 10.20
N ASN A 45 -19.13 13.67 9.58
CA ASN A 45 -19.29 13.59 8.11
C ASN A 45 -18.49 12.42 7.47
N ARG A 46 -18.49 11.25 8.13
CA ARG A 46 -17.64 10.10 7.72
C ARG A 46 -17.85 9.64 6.28
N VAL A 47 -19.04 9.81 5.73
CA VAL A 47 -19.37 9.40 4.36
C VAL A 47 -18.65 10.29 3.36
N GLU A 48 -18.89 11.60 3.44
CA GLU A 48 -18.22 12.61 2.60
C GLU A 48 -16.69 12.51 2.70
N ARG A 49 -16.16 12.35 3.92
CA ARG A 49 -14.72 12.17 4.11
C ARG A 49 -14.19 10.91 3.42
N ALA A 50 -14.92 9.79 3.49
CA ALA A 50 -14.52 8.55 2.83
C ALA A 50 -14.55 8.68 1.31
N GLU A 51 -15.56 9.36 0.76
CA GLU A 51 -15.66 9.66 -0.66
C GLU A 51 -14.49 10.55 -1.12
N ASN A 52 -14.16 11.58 -0.34
CA ASN A 52 -13.02 12.45 -0.63
C ASN A 52 -11.69 11.70 -0.57
N ILE A 53 -11.47 10.83 0.43
CA ILE A 53 -10.26 10.00 0.51
C ILE A 53 -10.15 9.09 -0.72
N VAL A 54 -11.23 8.42 -1.10
CA VAL A 54 -11.28 7.56 -2.30
C VAL A 54 -10.97 8.38 -3.55
N HIS A 55 -11.58 9.56 -3.68
CA HIS A 55 -11.33 10.43 -4.82
C HIS A 55 -9.85 10.84 -4.90
N THR A 56 -9.29 11.35 -3.80
CA THR A 56 -7.89 11.75 -3.71
C THR A 56 -6.95 10.63 -4.10
N LEU A 57 -7.15 9.41 -3.57
CA LEU A 57 -6.28 8.26 -3.86
C LEU A 57 -6.42 7.75 -5.30
N ASN A 58 -7.57 7.93 -5.96
CA ASN A 58 -7.73 7.60 -7.37
C ASN A 58 -7.13 8.63 -8.33
N THR A 59 -6.84 9.85 -7.84
CA THR A 59 -6.33 10.95 -8.67
C THR A 59 -4.88 11.33 -8.39
N ALA A 60 -4.35 10.95 -7.22
CA ALA A 60 -2.98 11.25 -6.82
C ALA A 60 -1.98 10.21 -7.36
N GLU A 61 -0.69 10.46 -7.15
CA GLU A 61 0.34 9.43 -7.30
C GLU A 61 0.06 8.26 -6.35
N ASN A 62 0.28 7.04 -6.82
CA ASN A 62 -0.03 5.83 -6.07
C ASN A 62 1.06 5.51 -5.04
N TYR A 63 0.65 4.95 -3.92
CA TYR A 63 1.55 4.31 -2.95
C TYR A 63 1.59 2.81 -3.24
N ASP A 64 2.66 2.12 -2.89
CA ASP A 64 2.72 0.66 -3.03
C ASP A 64 1.84 -0.03 -1.97
N VAL A 65 1.82 0.53 -0.76
CA VAL A 65 1.01 0.03 0.36
C VAL A 65 0.34 1.20 1.08
N ILE A 66 -0.94 1.04 1.42
CA ILE A 66 -1.66 1.96 2.30
C ILE A 66 -2.01 1.23 3.60
N LEU A 67 -1.80 1.89 4.73
CA LEU A 67 -2.17 1.44 6.05
C LEU A 67 -3.20 2.43 6.61
N PHE A 68 -4.49 2.08 6.53
CA PHE A 68 -5.53 2.87 7.19
C PHE A 68 -5.71 2.44 8.64
N GLN A 69 -5.78 3.41 9.57
CA GLN A 69 -6.12 3.16 10.98
C GLN A 69 -7.47 3.76 11.38
N GLU A 70 -8.04 3.24 12.48
CA GLU A 70 -9.37 3.58 13.00
C GLU A 70 -10.52 3.37 11.99
N VAL A 71 -10.44 2.32 11.16
CA VAL A 71 -11.49 1.99 10.19
C VAL A 71 -12.60 1.11 10.80
N PHE A 72 -13.26 1.60 11.84
CA PHE A 72 -14.24 0.82 12.60
C PHE A 72 -15.61 0.68 11.94
N SER A 73 -16.03 1.63 11.12
CA SER A 73 -17.34 1.57 10.45
C SER A 73 -17.34 0.59 9.27
N GLY A 74 -18.00 -0.56 9.42
CA GLY A 74 -18.16 -1.55 8.35
C GLY A 74 -18.85 -0.98 7.09
N ARG A 75 -19.81 -0.05 7.26
CA ARG A 75 -20.45 0.65 6.12
C ARG A 75 -19.44 1.48 5.33
N ILE A 76 -18.61 2.25 6.03
CA ILE A 76 -17.59 3.09 5.38
C ILE A 76 -16.51 2.22 4.75
N ARG A 77 -16.10 1.15 5.44
CA ARG A 77 -15.13 0.18 4.91
C ARG A 77 -15.61 -0.42 3.58
N LYS A 78 -16.87 -0.83 3.49
CA LYS A 78 -17.46 -1.35 2.24
C LYS A 78 -17.49 -0.31 1.11
N LEU A 79 -17.72 0.96 1.43
CA LEU A 79 -17.68 2.07 0.46
C LEU A 79 -16.26 2.24 -0.08
N MET A 80 -15.29 2.40 0.82
CA MET A 80 -13.89 2.62 0.44
C MET A 80 -13.30 1.41 -0.28
N TYR A 81 -13.59 0.19 0.17
CA TYR A 81 -13.13 -1.06 -0.46
C TYR A 81 -13.45 -1.07 -1.96
N LYS A 82 -14.71 -0.79 -2.30
CA LYS A 82 -15.17 -0.74 -3.68
C LYS A 82 -14.52 0.40 -4.46
N GLY A 83 -14.40 1.57 -3.83
CA GLY A 83 -13.82 2.76 -4.45
C GLY A 83 -12.33 2.66 -4.74
N LEU A 84 -11.61 1.81 -4.02
CA LEU A 84 -10.17 1.61 -4.17
C LEU A 84 -9.82 0.31 -4.93
N GLN A 85 -10.79 -0.56 -5.22
CA GLN A 85 -10.55 -1.89 -5.78
C GLN A 85 -9.80 -1.90 -7.12
N SER A 86 -9.95 -0.86 -7.93
CA SER A 86 -9.28 -0.74 -9.24
C SER A 86 -7.79 -0.44 -9.13
N ILE A 87 -7.36 0.27 -8.09
CA ILE A 87 -5.97 0.71 -7.89
C ILE A 87 -5.25 -0.08 -6.78
N TYR A 88 -6.00 -0.55 -5.78
CA TYR A 88 -5.52 -1.43 -4.71
C TYR A 88 -6.34 -2.73 -4.74
N PRO A 89 -5.98 -3.70 -5.60
CA PRO A 89 -6.78 -4.91 -5.76
C PRO A 89 -6.66 -5.88 -4.57
N TYR A 90 -5.54 -5.84 -3.84
CA TYR A 90 -5.25 -6.69 -2.69
C TYR A 90 -5.50 -5.92 -1.40
N GLN A 91 -6.63 -6.17 -0.76
CA GLN A 91 -7.05 -5.45 0.44
C GLN A 91 -7.29 -6.43 1.61
N LEU A 92 -6.54 -6.27 2.70
CA LEU A 92 -6.62 -7.04 3.93
C LEU A 92 -7.46 -6.29 4.97
N ILE A 93 -8.76 -6.57 4.94
CA ILE A 93 -9.74 -5.97 5.84
C ILE A 93 -9.55 -6.48 7.29
N PRO A 94 -9.59 -5.60 8.31
CA PRO A 94 -9.56 -6.02 9.70
C PRO A 94 -10.76 -6.91 10.04
N LYS A 95 -10.52 -7.98 10.80
CA LYS A 95 -11.57 -8.84 11.31
C LYS A 95 -12.27 -8.14 12.48
N ASP A 96 -13.56 -7.88 12.34
CA ASP A 96 -14.36 -7.34 13.44
C ASP A 96 -14.46 -8.42 14.54
N GLN A 97 -14.10 -8.06 15.77
CA GLN A 97 -14.28 -8.94 16.93
C GLN A 97 -15.69 -8.74 17.47
N SER A 98 -16.44 -9.82 17.68
CA SER A 98 -17.85 -9.79 18.11
C SER A 98 -18.05 -9.48 19.60
N CYS A 99 -17.00 -9.15 20.34
CA CYS A 99 -17.06 -8.95 21.79
C CYS A 99 -17.29 -7.48 22.15
N ILE A 100 -18.35 -7.24 22.92
CA ILE A 100 -18.71 -5.92 23.45
C ILE A 100 -17.54 -5.38 24.28
N GLY A 101 -17.08 -4.15 23.97
CA GLY A 101 -16.02 -3.46 24.71
C GLY A 101 -14.58 -3.82 24.29
N LYS A 102 -14.38 -4.72 23.33
CA LYS A 102 -13.06 -4.98 22.73
C LYS A 102 -13.08 -4.58 21.26
N SER A 103 -12.12 -3.76 20.87
CA SER A 103 -11.87 -3.38 19.49
C SER A 103 -10.41 -3.64 19.15
N ASN A 104 -10.13 -3.90 17.87
CA ASN A 104 -8.77 -3.84 17.34
C ASN A 104 -8.40 -2.37 17.01
N SER A 105 -7.24 -2.14 16.40
CA SER A 105 -6.79 -0.80 15.96
C SER A 105 -7.50 -0.28 14.70
N GLY A 106 -8.36 -1.10 14.08
CA GLY A 106 -9.01 -0.81 12.82
C GLY A 106 -8.02 -0.76 11.66
N LEU A 107 -6.86 -1.42 11.80
CA LEU A 107 -5.82 -1.46 10.79
C LEU A 107 -6.32 -2.21 9.55
N TRP A 108 -6.39 -1.50 8.44
CA TRP A 108 -6.69 -2.03 7.12
C TRP A 108 -5.47 -1.77 6.23
N VAL A 109 -4.97 -2.85 5.64
CA VAL A 109 -3.90 -2.83 4.64
C VAL A 109 -4.51 -3.02 3.26
#